data_AF-A0A947W604-F1
#
_entry.id   AF-A0A947W604-F1
#
_cell.length_a   1.000
_cell.length_b   1.000
_cell.length_c   1.000
_cell.angle_alpha   90.00
_cell.angle_beta   90.00
_cell.angle_gamma   90.00
#
_symmetry.space_group_name_H-M   'P 1'
#
loop_
_entity.id
_entity.type
_entity.pdbx_description
1 polymer ?
#
loop_
_entity_poly.entity_id
_entity_poly.type
_entity_poly.pdbx_seq_one_letter_code
_entity_poly.pdbx_strand_id
1 'polypeptide(L)'
;MELVKAGNIKSVRAEALGVNRKNIYYKADLQSVKDATLKAEIDKVWIKHPAYGHKRLGLELHINHKRILRVMKVFGIKPPRRKSHFYTTRSTSHHTYTNLIKSFVPTKANQLWCSDLSYIKFQGKFWYLATIEDIFTRQIVGANIGKYHDSELVLATVRQAILNAKHFPKIFHSDQGTEFMAKVCTDYLEETGSQISVSDKAAPWQNGFQESFFGRFKDEAGDLNRFETIGQLIEEIYSQIHYYNFERIHTALKMPPAVYAQLVKE
;
A
#
# COMPACT_ATOMS: atom_id res chain seq x y z
N MET A 1 23.13 8.22 56.74
CA MET A 1 22.53 6.87 56.86
C MET A 1 21.14 6.91 56.27
N GLU A 2 20.75 6.17 55.24
CA GLU A 2 21.44 5.31 54.31
C GLU A 2 20.43 5.16 53.17
N LEU A 3 20.81 5.53 51.95
CA LEU A 3 20.30 4.85 50.76
C LEU A 3 20.65 3.37 50.92
N VAL A 4 19.81 2.48 50.40
CA VAL A 4 20.00 1.02 50.18
C VAL A 4 19.07 0.13 51.01
N LYS A 5 17.86 -0.06 50.50
CA LYS A 5 17.45 -1.33 49.86
C LYS A 5 16.10 -1.15 49.21
N ALA A 6 16.10 -1.14 47.87
CA ALA A 6 14.91 -1.29 47.05
C ALA A 6 14.34 -2.72 47.23
N GLY A 7 13.78 -2.99 48.41
CA GLY A 7 13.13 -4.24 48.77
C GLY A 7 11.66 -4.17 48.39
N ASN A 8 11.36 -4.54 47.15
CA ASN A 8 10.05 -4.99 46.65
C ASN A 8 8.82 -4.23 47.23
N ILE A 9 8.54 -3.04 46.69
CA ILE A 9 7.35 -2.18 46.96
C ILE A 9 6.02 -2.96 46.99
N LYS A 10 5.95 -4.08 46.26
CA LYS A 10 4.77 -4.94 46.19
C LYS A 10 4.52 -5.72 47.48
N SER A 11 5.57 -6.13 48.18
CA SER A 11 5.49 -6.86 49.45
C SER A 11 4.98 -5.95 50.55
N VAL A 12 5.56 -4.76 50.67
CA VAL A 12 5.18 -3.74 51.66
C VAL A 12 3.71 -3.32 51.49
N ARG A 13 3.25 -3.15 50.25
CA ARG A 13 1.84 -2.85 49.96
C ARG A 13 0.89 -4.01 50.22
N ALA A 14 1.33 -5.25 50.01
CA ALA A 14 0.51 -6.46 50.25
C ALA A 14 0.23 -6.64 51.73
N GLU A 15 1.27 -6.45 52.53
CA GLU A 15 1.21 -6.49 53.98
C GLU A 15 0.32 -5.38 54.55
N ALA A 16 0.50 -4.12 54.08
CA ALA A 16 -0.32 -2.99 54.53
C ALA A 16 -1.81 -3.11 54.17
N LEU A 17 -2.15 -3.81 53.08
CA LEU A 17 -3.53 -3.97 52.61
C LEU A 17 -4.17 -5.30 53.04
N GLY A 18 -3.44 -6.16 53.76
CA GLY A 18 -3.94 -7.48 54.20
C GLY A 18 -4.30 -8.42 53.05
N VAL A 19 -3.75 -8.21 51.85
CA VAL A 19 -4.05 -9.01 50.65
C VAL A 19 -2.83 -9.82 50.22
N ASN A 20 -3.08 -10.98 49.61
CA ASN A 20 -1.99 -11.77 49.03
C ASN A 20 -1.23 -10.93 47.98
N ARG A 21 0.11 -10.94 48.01
CA ARG A 21 0.98 -10.27 47.03
C ARG A 21 0.63 -10.54 45.56
N LYS A 22 0.05 -11.72 45.26
CA LYS A 22 -0.42 -12.10 43.91
C LYS A 22 -1.67 -11.30 43.48
N ASN A 23 -2.44 -10.78 44.42
CA ASN A 23 -3.66 -10.00 44.19
C ASN A 23 -3.40 -8.50 44.09
N ILE A 24 -2.18 -8.04 44.36
CA ILE A 24 -1.77 -6.66 44.06
C ILE A 24 -1.47 -6.54 42.57
N TYR A 25 -2.40 -5.95 41.84
CA TYR A 25 -2.19 -5.45 40.49
C TYR A 25 -1.78 -3.98 40.54
N TYR A 26 -0.69 -3.65 39.85
CA TYR A 26 -0.22 -2.27 39.72
C TYR A 26 -1.23 -1.49 38.86
N LYS A 27 -1.89 -0.47 39.45
CA LYS A 27 -3.05 0.21 38.88
C LYS A 27 -2.65 1.54 38.21
N ALA A 28 -2.90 1.63 36.91
CA ALA A 28 -3.04 2.83 36.06
C ALA A 28 -1.85 3.76 35.76
N ASP A 29 -0.97 4.13 36.71
CA ASP A 29 -0.13 5.33 36.53
C ASP A 29 1.09 5.12 35.58
N LEU A 30 1.96 4.14 35.85
CA LEU A 30 3.08 3.79 34.94
C LEU A 30 2.63 3.37 33.54
N GLN A 31 1.45 2.75 33.42
CA GLN A 31 0.93 2.34 32.12
C GLN A 31 0.52 3.57 31.30
N SER A 32 -0.11 4.56 31.95
CA SER A 32 -0.42 5.86 31.34
C SER A 32 0.84 6.57 30.85
N VAL A 33 1.90 6.60 31.67
CA VAL A 33 3.19 7.20 31.28
C VAL A 33 3.81 6.48 30.08
N LYS A 34 3.89 5.15 30.11
CA LYS A 34 4.42 4.35 28.98
C LYS A 34 3.62 4.51 27.70
N ASP A 35 2.31 4.70 27.82
CA ASP A 35 1.42 4.90 26.69
C ASP A 35 1.55 6.31 26.12
N ALA A 36 1.73 7.32 26.98
CA ALA A 36 2.03 8.68 26.56
C ALA A 36 3.38 8.76 25.83
N THR A 37 4.42 8.09 26.33
CA THR A 37 5.73 8.00 25.63
C THR A 37 5.59 7.33 24.27
N LEU A 38 4.90 6.18 24.21
CA LEU A 38 4.66 5.50 22.92
C LEU A 38 3.80 6.33 21.98
N LYS A 39 2.83 7.10 22.50
CA LYS A 39 2.05 8.05 21.69
C LYS A 39 2.94 9.10 21.05
N ALA A 40 3.89 9.68 21.80
CA ALA A 40 4.84 10.64 21.25
C ALA A 40 5.76 10.04 20.17
N GLU A 41 6.15 8.77 20.30
CA GLU A 41 6.89 8.04 19.25
C GLU A 41 6.03 7.80 18.00
N ILE A 42 4.77 7.40 18.20
CA ILE A 42 3.79 7.23 17.10
C ILE A 42 3.61 8.54 16.35
N ASP A 43 3.45 9.67 17.05
CA ASP A 43 3.27 10.99 16.41
C ASP A 43 4.46 11.36 15.52
N LYS A 44 5.69 11.10 15.98
CA LYS A 44 6.90 11.36 15.18
C LYS A 44 6.91 10.59 13.87
N VAL A 45 6.50 9.33 13.89
CA VAL A 45 6.37 8.50 12.69
C VAL A 45 5.23 8.99 11.81
N TRP A 46 4.11 9.38 12.42
CA TRP A 46 2.92 9.85 11.71
C TRP A 46 3.10 11.17 10.98
N ILE A 47 3.97 12.06 11.44
CA ILE A 47 4.34 13.27 10.71
C ILE A 47 4.89 12.92 9.32
N LYS A 48 5.69 11.84 9.22
CA LYS A 48 6.25 11.36 7.96
C LYS A 48 5.28 10.43 7.21
N HIS A 49 4.54 9.62 7.95
CA HIS A 49 3.71 8.54 7.42
C HIS A 49 2.27 8.62 7.97
N PRO A 50 1.49 9.63 7.57
CA PRO A 50 0.18 9.92 8.18
C PRO A 50 -0.84 8.79 8.02
N ALA A 51 -0.67 7.94 7.00
CA ALA A 51 -1.53 6.80 6.73
C ALA A 51 -1.13 5.49 7.44
N TYR A 52 -0.04 5.48 8.22
CA TYR A 52 0.40 4.25 8.88
C TYR A 52 -0.59 3.80 9.94
N GLY A 53 -1.13 2.60 9.75
CA GLY A 53 -1.84 1.88 10.80
C GLY A 53 -0.88 1.15 11.75
N HIS A 54 -1.44 0.60 12.84
CA HIS A 54 -0.71 -0.13 13.88
C HIS A 54 0.27 -1.21 13.38
N LYS A 55 -0.01 -1.87 12.24
CA LYS A 55 0.91 -2.87 11.66
C LYS A 55 2.19 -2.25 11.14
N ARG A 56 2.10 -1.18 10.34
CA ARG A 56 3.28 -0.47 9.79
C ARG A 56 4.03 0.27 10.88
N LEU A 57 3.31 0.93 11.80
CA LEU A 57 3.91 1.52 12.99
C LEU A 57 4.69 0.48 13.82
N GLY A 58 4.20 -0.76 13.91
CA GLY A 58 4.91 -1.83 14.61
C GLY A 58 6.20 -2.27 13.93
N LEU A 59 6.22 -2.24 12.61
CA LEU A 59 7.44 -2.50 11.83
C LEU A 59 8.42 -1.35 11.99
N GLU A 60 7.97 -0.11 11.83
CA GLU A 60 8.78 1.11 11.93
C GLU A 60 9.43 1.28 13.31
N LEU A 61 8.63 1.14 14.38
CA LEU A 61 9.10 1.32 15.76
C LEU A 61 9.72 0.06 16.36
N HIS A 62 9.70 -1.06 15.64
CA HIS A 62 10.10 -2.38 16.15
C HIS A 62 9.36 -2.77 17.45
N ILE A 63 8.07 -2.39 17.54
CA ILE A 63 7.19 -2.67 18.68
C ILE A 63 6.05 -3.58 18.23
N ASN A 64 5.60 -4.47 19.12
CA ASN A 64 4.46 -5.33 18.83
C ASN A 64 3.21 -4.52 18.42
N HIS A 65 2.70 -4.78 17.22
CA HIS A 65 1.55 -4.07 16.64
C HIS A 65 0.28 -4.08 17.51
N LYS A 66 0.09 -5.08 18.38
CA LYS A 66 -1.04 -5.12 19.33
C LYS A 66 -0.92 -4.05 20.41
N ARG A 67 0.30 -3.79 20.89
CA ARG A 67 0.57 -2.71 21.87
C ARG A 67 0.27 -1.36 21.24
N ILE A 68 0.72 -1.14 20.00
CA ILE A 68 0.45 0.09 19.26
C ILE A 68 -1.04 0.25 19.03
N LEU A 69 -1.74 -0.79 18.57
CA LEU A 69 -3.19 -0.75 18.36
C LEU A 69 -3.93 -0.34 19.64
N ARG A 70 -3.52 -0.86 20.80
CA ARG A 70 -4.12 -0.48 22.09
C ARG A 70 -3.88 1.00 22.40
N VAL A 71 -2.66 1.50 22.26
CA VAL A 71 -2.34 2.92 22.47
C VAL A 71 -3.10 3.82 21.50
N MET A 72 -3.15 3.46 20.22
CA MET A 72 -3.93 4.20 19.23
C MET A 72 -5.41 4.31 19.62
N LYS A 73 -6.01 3.22 20.13
CA LYS A 73 -7.40 3.23 20.62
C LYS A 73 -7.59 4.15 21.83
N VAL A 74 -6.66 4.14 22.79
CA VAL A 74 -6.71 5.00 23.99
C VAL A 74 -6.69 6.49 23.61
N PHE A 75 -5.87 6.87 22.64
CA PHE A 75 -5.71 8.26 22.21
C PHE A 75 -6.57 8.66 21.00
N GLY A 76 -7.47 7.80 20.53
CA GLY A 76 -8.35 8.10 19.39
C GLY A 76 -7.64 8.22 18.03
N ILE A 77 -6.38 7.78 17.93
CA ILE A 77 -5.53 7.84 16.75
C ILE A 77 -6.04 6.85 15.70
N LYS A 78 -6.46 7.34 14.54
CA LYS A 78 -6.96 6.53 13.42
C LYS A 78 -6.34 7.00 12.11
N PRO A 79 -5.77 6.08 11.30
CA PRO A 79 -5.29 6.45 9.98
C PRO A 79 -6.46 6.86 9.07
N PRO A 80 -6.23 7.74 8.08
CA PRO A 80 -7.22 8.09 7.07
C PRO A 80 -7.79 6.84 6.40
N ARG A 81 -9.10 6.88 6.18
CA ARG A 81 -9.86 5.87 5.43
C ARG A 81 -11.00 6.55 4.70
N ARG A 82 -11.08 6.35 3.40
CA ARG A 82 -12.24 6.74 2.60
C ARG A 82 -13.37 5.75 2.80
N LYS A 83 -14.60 6.23 2.66
CA LYS A 83 -15.77 5.35 2.54
C LYS A 83 -15.69 4.67 1.17
N SER A 84 -15.73 3.34 1.15
CA SER A 84 -15.83 2.58 -0.10
C SER A 84 -17.25 2.65 -0.62
N HIS A 85 -17.40 2.88 -1.92
CA HIS A 85 -18.66 2.72 -2.64
C HIS A 85 -18.48 1.58 -3.64
N PHE A 86 -19.29 0.53 -3.50
CA PHE A 86 -19.28 -0.59 -4.43
C PHE A 86 -20.25 -0.28 -5.56
N TYR A 87 -19.73 -0.20 -6.78
CA TYR A 87 -20.53 -0.12 -8.00
C TYR A 87 -20.25 -1.38 -8.81
N THR A 88 -21.30 -2.14 -9.14
CA THR A 88 -21.21 -3.29 -10.03
C THR A 88 -21.47 -2.86 -11.46
N THR A 89 -20.41 -2.72 -12.25
CA THR A 89 -20.52 -2.44 -13.68
C THR A 89 -20.58 -3.77 -14.44
N ARG A 90 -21.62 -3.97 -15.27
CA ARG A 90 -21.71 -5.14 -16.16
C ARG A 90 -20.97 -4.82 -17.46
N SER A 91 -19.79 -5.39 -17.66
CA SER A 91 -19.11 -5.41 -18.97
C SER A 91 -19.66 -6.53 -19.85
N THR A 92 -19.68 -6.33 -21.18
CA THR A 92 -20.03 -7.34 -22.19
C THR A 92 -18.85 -7.74 -23.07
N SER A 93 -17.61 -7.39 -22.71
CA SER A 93 -16.45 -7.71 -23.55
C SER A 93 -16.17 -9.22 -23.60
N HIS A 94 -15.93 -9.71 -24.81
CA HIS A 94 -15.43 -11.05 -25.09
C HIS A 94 -13.97 -10.92 -25.52
N HIS A 95 -13.07 -11.68 -24.90
CA HIS A 95 -11.65 -11.73 -25.26
C HIS A 95 -11.19 -13.18 -25.47
N THR A 96 -10.13 -13.36 -26.24
CA THR A 96 -9.51 -14.67 -26.51
C THR A 96 -8.40 -15.03 -25.53
N TYR A 97 -7.94 -14.07 -24.72
CA TYR A 97 -6.84 -14.26 -23.78
C TYR A 97 -7.23 -15.11 -22.57
N THR A 98 -6.34 -16.01 -22.16
CA THR A 98 -6.53 -16.85 -20.96
C THR A 98 -6.06 -16.10 -19.72
N ASN A 99 -6.73 -16.32 -18.58
CA ASN A 99 -6.24 -15.81 -17.31
C ASN A 99 -5.07 -16.67 -16.78
N LEU A 100 -3.84 -16.21 -17.02
CA LEU A 100 -2.61 -16.88 -16.58
C LEU A 100 -2.29 -16.62 -15.09
N ILE A 101 -2.93 -15.64 -14.43
CA ILE A 101 -2.59 -15.29 -13.04
C ILE A 101 -2.98 -16.40 -12.04
N LYS A 102 -3.96 -17.23 -12.40
CA LYS A 102 -4.48 -18.29 -11.53
C LYS A 102 -3.51 -19.43 -11.29
N SER A 103 -2.65 -19.71 -12.26
CA SER A 103 -1.72 -20.84 -12.25
C SER A 103 -0.25 -20.40 -12.19
N PHE A 104 0.00 -19.09 -12.11
CA PHE A 104 1.35 -18.53 -12.14
C PHE A 104 1.69 -17.78 -10.85
N VAL A 105 2.66 -18.31 -10.10
CA VAL A 105 3.25 -17.63 -8.95
C VAL A 105 4.63 -17.11 -9.36
N PRO A 106 4.86 -15.79 -9.39
CA PRO A 106 6.17 -15.26 -9.75
C PRO A 106 7.20 -15.59 -8.66
N THR A 107 8.37 -16.05 -9.08
CA THR A 107 9.51 -16.41 -8.21
C THR A 107 10.67 -15.42 -8.30
N LYS A 108 10.64 -14.51 -9.28
CA LYS A 108 11.59 -13.41 -9.45
C LYS A 108 10.91 -12.18 -10.06
N ALA A 109 11.59 -11.04 -9.97
CA ALA A 109 11.15 -9.79 -10.58
C ALA A 109 10.90 -9.93 -12.09
N ASN A 110 10.02 -9.09 -12.62
CA ASN A 110 9.64 -8.99 -14.04
C ASN A 110 9.04 -10.27 -14.66
N GLN A 111 8.57 -11.22 -13.85
CA GLN A 111 7.84 -12.38 -14.38
C GLN A 111 6.36 -12.11 -14.59
N LEU A 112 5.75 -11.34 -13.70
CA LEU A 112 4.33 -11.02 -13.77
C LEU A 112 4.16 -9.54 -13.41
N TRP A 113 3.75 -8.77 -14.41
CA TRP A 113 3.27 -7.42 -14.19
C TRP A 113 1.75 -7.41 -14.24
N CYS A 114 1.12 -6.74 -13.29
CA CYS A 114 -0.32 -6.45 -13.34
C CYS A 114 -0.52 -4.98 -13.61
N SER A 115 -1.52 -4.65 -14.41
CA SER A 115 -1.90 -3.30 -14.75
C SER A 115 -3.32 -3.00 -14.33
N ASP A 116 -3.58 -1.74 -14.01
CA ASP A 116 -4.92 -1.24 -13.75
C ASP A 116 -4.97 0.26 -14.05
N LEU A 117 -6.18 0.77 -14.24
CA LEU A 117 -6.45 2.15 -14.55
C LEU A 117 -7.60 2.64 -13.68
N SER A 118 -7.33 3.68 -12.89
CA SER A 118 -8.32 4.26 -12.00
C SER A 118 -8.54 5.74 -12.27
N TYR A 119 -9.79 6.19 -12.20
CA TYR A 119 -10.11 7.60 -12.32
C TYR A 119 -9.75 8.37 -11.04
N ILE A 120 -9.36 9.63 -11.23
CA ILE A 120 -9.07 10.64 -10.22
C ILE A 120 -9.99 11.82 -10.51
N LYS A 121 -10.84 12.18 -9.54
CA LYS A 121 -11.71 13.35 -9.65
C LYS A 121 -10.98 14.57 -9.10
N PHE A 122 -10.77 15.58 -9.94
CA PHE A 122 -10.07 16.82 -9.61
C PHE A 122 -10.82 18.00 -10.21
N GLN A 123 -11.20 18.97 -9.37
CA GLN A 123 -11.90 20.20 -9.76
C GLN A 123 -13.11 19.94 -10.69
N GLY A 124 -13.92 18.93 -10.34
CA GLY A 124 -15.11 18.55 -11.09
C GLY A 124 -14.86 17.76 -12.39
N LYS A 125 -13.60 17.52 -12.77
CA LYS A 125 -13.22 16.75 -13.96
C LYS A 125 -12.64 15.39 -13.57
N PHE A 126 -12.71 14.44 -14.50
CA PHE A 126 -12.06 13.15 -14.37
C PHE A 126 -10.71 13.15 -15.09
N TRP A 127 -9.72 12.61 -14.40
CA TRP A 127 -8.40 12.25 -14.91
C TRP A 127 -8.22 10.75 -14.71
N TYR A 128 -7.31 10.15 -15.45
CA TYR A 128 -7.12 8.71 -15.46
C TYR A 128 -5.67 8.40 -15.16
N LEU A 129 -5.42 7.62 -14.11
CA LEU A 129 -4.09 7.14 -13.73
C LEU A 129 -4.00 5.67 -14.07
N ALA A 130 -3.11 5.34 -15.01
CA ALA A 130 -2.73 3.97 -15.33
C ALA A 130 -1.46 3.60 -14.56
N THR A 131 -1.43 2.42 -13.94
CA THR A 131 -0.27 1.90 -13.21
C THR A 131 0.06 0.47 -13.61
N ILE A 132 1.35 0.13 -13.52
CA ILE A 132 1.86 -1.22 -13.73
C ILE A 132 2.68 -1.60 -12.49
N GLU A 133 2.28 -2.67 -11.82
CA GLU A 133 2.92 -3.23 -10.63
C GLU A 133 3.64 -4.54 -11.00
N ASP A 134 4.89 -4.69 -10.60
CA ASP A 134 5.54 -6.00 -10.53
C ASP A 134 5.05 -6.75 -9.29
N ILE A 135 4.36 -7.88 -9.50
CA ILE A 135 3.72 -8.62 -8.41
C ILE A 135 4.71 -9.27 -7.45
N PHE A 136 5.92 -9.60 -7.91
CA PHE A 136 6.95 -10.17 -7.05
C PHE A 136 7.51 -9.11 -6.12
N THR A 137 7.92 -7.96 -6.68
CA THR A 137 8.60 -6.91 -5.90
C THR A 137 7.64 -5.93 -5.23
N ARG A 138 6.37 -5.91 -5.64
CA ARG A 138 5.35 -4.92 -5.30
C ARG A 138 5.65 -3.51 -5.77
N GLN A 139 6.65 -3.34 -6.63
CA GLN A 139 7.05 -2.03 -7.12
C GLN A 139 6.10 -1.59 -8.24
N ILE A 140 5.65 -0.33 -8.19
CA ILE A 140 5.04 0.31 -9.36
C ILE A 140 6.16 0.64 -10.32
N VAL A 141 6.26 -0.11 -11.41
CA VAL A 141 7.31 0.02 -12.43
C VAL A 141 6.94 1.05 -13.48
N GLY A 142 5.65 1.32 -13.72
CA GLY A 142 5.19 2.38 -14.62
C GLY A 142 3.91 3.04 -14.11
N ALA A 143 3.79 4.35 -14.38
CA ALA A 143 2.62 5.15 -14.06
C ALA A 143 2.50 6.38 -14.95
N ASN A 144 1.33 6.56 -15.60
CA ASN A 144 1.00 7.80 -16.29
C ASN A 144 -0.40 8.27 -15.99
N ILE A 145 -0.57 9.59 -16.05
CA ILE A 145 -1.84 10.27 -15.90
C ILE A 145 -2.25 10.95 -17.20
N GLY A 146 -3.49 10.75 -17.61
CA GLY A 146 -4.07 11.31 -18.82
C GLY A 146 -5.48 11.88 -18.58
N LYS A 147 -5.93 12.68 -19.54
CA LYS A 147 -7.30 13.23 -19.55
C LYS A 147 -8.32 12.21 -20.06
N TYR A 148 -7.88 11.27 -20.89
CA TYR A 148 -8.74 10.30 -21.55
C TYR A 148 -8.40 8.88 -21.08
N HIS A 149 -9.42 8.03 -21.13
CA HIS A 149 -9.33 6.61 -20.86
C HIS A 149 -9.08 5.90 -22.19
N ASP A 150 -7.83 5.93 -22.66
CA ASP A 150 -7.47 5.46 -24.00
C ASP A 150 -6.22 4.56 -24.01
N SER A 151 -5.99 3.91 -25.16
CA SER A 151 -4.84 3.03 -25.38
C SER A 151 -3.51 3.79 -25.44
N GLU A 152 -3.51 5.09 -25.72
CA GLU A 152 -2.27 5.89 -25.74
C GLU A 152 -1.71 6.06 -24.33
N LEU A 153 -2.56 6.36 -23.36
CA LEU A 153 -2.20 6.42 -21.94
C LEU A 153 -1.64 5.07 -21.47
N VAL A 154 -2.30 3.98 -21.83
CA VAL A 154 -1.85 2.62 -21.50
C VAL A 154 -0.49 2.33 -22.12
N LEU A 155 -0.33 2.55 -23.43
CA LEU A 155 0.93 2.29 -24.13
C LEU A 155 2.09 3.12 -23.58
N ALA A 156 1.85 4.39 -23.26
CA ALA A 156 2.84 5.24 -22.61
C ALA A 156 3.27 4.66 -21.26
N THR A 157 2.32 4.12 -20.48
CA THR A 157 2.60 3.48 -19.18
C THR A 157 3.42 2.21 -19.36
N VAL A 158 3.09 1.36 -20.34
CA VAL A 158 3.85 0.14 -20.66
C VAL A 158 5.28 0.48 -21.07
N ARG A 159 5.47 1.46 -21.97
CA ARG A 159 6.81 1.91 -22.39
C ARG A 159 7.63 2.44 -21.22
N GLN A 160 7.02 3.25 -20.35
CA GLN A 160 7.69 3.75 -19.15
C GLN A 160 8.07 2.61 -18.19
N ALA A 161 7.19 1.63 -18.00
CA ALA A 161 7.48 0.45 -17.17
C ALA A 161 8.70 -0.33 -17.67
N ILE A 162 8.77 -0.58 -18.98
CA ILE A 162 9.91 -1.25 -19.61
C ILE A 162 11.20 -0.44 -19.44
N LEU A 163 11.15 0.87 -19.65
CA LEU A 163 12.31 1.75 -19.47
C LEU A 163 12.82 1.75 -18.03
N ASN A 164 11.91 1.81 -17.06
CA ASN A 164 12.26 1.82 -15.63
C ASN A 164 12.80 0.46 -15.18
N ALA A 165 12.17 -0.64 -15.58
CA ALA A 165 12.57 -1.99 -15.21
C ALA A 165 13.81 -2.47 -15.98
N LYS A 166 14.10 -1.87 -17.15
CA LYS A 166 15.08 -2.32 -18.14
C LYS A 166 14.88 -3.80 -18.51
N HIS A 167 13.62 -4.23 -18.54
CA HIS A 167 13.22 -5.62 -18.74
C HIS A 167 11.78 -5.68 -19.26
N PHE A 168 11.46 -6.69 -20.05
CA PHE A 168 10.09 -6.99 -20.49
C PHE A 168 9.43 -8.02 -19.58
N PRO A 169 8.14 -7.91 -19.24
CA PRO A 169 7.50 -8.90 -18.39
C PRO A 169 7.38 -10.24 -19.10
N LYS A 170 7.49 -11.36 -18.38
CA LYS A 170 7.10 -12.67 -18.97
C LYS A 170 5.58 -12.73 -19.20
N ILE A 171 4.80 -12.25 -18.24
CA ILE A 171 3.35 -12.15 -18.32
C ILE A 171 2.93 -10.72 -18.01
N PHE A 172 2.14 -10.14 -18.89
CA PHE A 172 1.45 -8.87 -18.66
C PHE A 172 -0.02 -9.15 -18.40
N HIS A 173 -0.50 -8.84 -17.21
CA HIS A 173 -1.88 -9.05 -16.79
C HIS A 173 -2.65 -7.72 -16.73
N SER A 174 -3.88 -7.72 -17.21
CA SER A 174 -4.80 -6.59 -17.13
C SER A 174 -6.22 -7.06 -16.86
N ASP A 175 -7.06 -6.19 -16.32
CA ASP A 175 -8.51 -6.42 -16.33
C ASP A 175 -9.09 -6.27 -17.74
N GLN A 176 -10.35 -6.64 -17.93
CA GLN A 176 -11.06 -6.61 -19.23
C GLN A 176 -11.31 -5.20 -19.84
N GLY A 177 -10.47 -4.22 -19.51
CA GLY A 177 -10.50 -2.88 -20.11
C GLY A 177 -10.14 -2.94 -21.59
N THR A 178 -10.97 -2.31 -22.42
CA THR A 178 -10.80 -2.26 -23.88
C THR A 178 -9.48 -1.62 -24.31
N GLU A 179 -8.90 -0.78 -23.46
CA GLU A 179 -7.70 0.03 -23.70
C GLU A 179 -6.44 -0.84 -23.63
N PHE A 180 -6.34 -1.72 -22.63
CA PHE A 180 -5.23 -2.67 -22.51
C PHE A 180 -5.31 -3.77 -23.55
N MET A 181 -6.52 -4.13 -23.97
CA MET A 181 -6.75 -5.09 -25.05
C MET A 181 -6.66 -4.48 -26.46
N ALA A 182 -6.37 -3.18 -26.59
CA ALA A 182 -6.17 -2.56 -27.90
C ALA A 182 -4.96 -3.19 -28.58
N LYS A 183 -5.07 -3.48 -29.89
CA LYS A 183 -4.00 -4.11 -30.67
C LYS A 183 -2.65 -3.43 -30.50
N VAL A 184 -2.63 -2.09 -30.48
CA VAL A 184 -1.40 -1.33 -30.29
C VAL A 184 -0.64 -1.68 -28.99
N CYS A 185 -1.36 -2.07 -27.94
CA CYS A 185 -0.77 -2.47 -26.67
C CYS A 185 -0.40 -3.96 -26.67
N THR A 186 -1.29 -4.83 -27.16
CA THR A 186 -1.05 -6.28 -27.18
C THR A 186 0.07 -6.64 -28.15
N ASP A 187 0.07 -6.06 -29.35
CA ASP A 187 1.09 -6.30 -30.39
C ASP A 187 2.47 -5.87 -29.87
N TYR A 188 2.57 -4.70 -29.24
CA TYR A 188 3.84 -4.21 -28.66
C TYR A 188 4.40 -5.15 -27.59
N LEU A 189 3.54 -5.72 -26.73
CA LEU A 189 3.96 -6.66 -25.70
C LEU A 189 4.31 -8.04 -26.28
N GLU A 190 3.51 -8.56 -27.20
CA GLU A 190 3.72 -9.86 -27.85
C GLU A 190 4.99 -9.85 -28.71
N GLU A 191 5.27 -8.77 -29.45
CA GLU A 191 6.51 -8.57 -30.22
C GLU A 191 7.76 -8.60 -29.32
N THR A 192 7.61 -8.23 -28.05
CA THR A 192 8.70 -8.26 -27.05
C THR A 192 8.78 -9.60 -26.29
N GLY A 193 7.94 -10.57 -26.66
CA GLY A 193 7.90 -11.91 -26.08
C GLY A 193 7.07 -12.05 -24.80
N SER A 194 6.31 -11.02 -24.41
CA SER A 194 5.41 -11.07 -23.27
C SER A 194 4.13 -11.84 -23.61
N GLN A 195 3.67 -12.68 -22.68
CA GLN A 195 2.35 -13.32 -22.77
C GLN A 195 1.28 -12.39 -22.19
N ILE A 196 0.19 -12.19 -22.93
CA ILE A 196 -0.96 -11.43 -22.46
C ILE A 196 -1.86 -12.31 -21.60
N SER A 197 -2.25 -11.79 -20.45
CA SER A 197 -3.17 -12.41 -19.50
C SER A 197 -4.29 -11.44 -19.17
N VAL A 198 -5.54 -11.89 -19.19
CA VAL A 198 -6.70 -11.03 -18.90
C VAL A 198 -7.58 -11.69 -17.85
N SER A 199 -8.13 -10.90 -16.92
CA SER A 199 -9.05 -11.42 -15.90
C SER A 199 -10.35 -11.93 -16.52
N ASP A 200 -10.99 -12.88 -15.84
CA ASP A 200 -12.29 -13.38 -16.25
C ASP A 200 -13.36 -12.30 -16.04
N LYS A 201 -14.44 -12.47 -16.78
CA LYS A 201 -15.59 -11.58 -16.71
C LYS A 201 -16.16 -11.56 -15.29
N ALA A 202 -16.36 -10.35 -14.77
CA ALA A 202 -16.93 -10.10 -13.45
C ALA A 202 -16.13 -10.73 -12.29
N ALA A 203 -14.80 -10.85 -12.43
CA ALA A 203 -13.91 -11.38 -11.41
C ALA A 203 -12.86 -10.35 -10.91
N PRO A 204 -13.28 -9.21 -10.31
CA PRO A 204 -12.38 -8.13 -9.89
C PRO A 204 -11.31 -8.57 -8.88
N TRP A 205 -11.60 -9.60 -8.07
CA TRP A 205 -10.63 -10.18 -7.13
C TRP A 205 -9.38 -10.77 -7.81
N GLN A 206 -9.42 -11.02 -9.11
CA GLN A 206 -8.27 -11.51 -9.88
C GLN A 206 -7.19 -10.44 -10.09
N ASN A 207 -7.54 -9.15 -9.94
CA ASN A 207 -6.61 -8.02 -9.94
C ASN A 207 -6.48 -7.37 -8.54
N GLY A 208 -6.73 -8.14 -7.48
CA GLY A 208 -6.78 -7.63 -6.10
C GLY A 208 -5.50 -6.92 -5.60
N PHE A 209 -4.36 -7.12 -6.28
CA PHE A 209 -3.12 -6.38 -6.00
C PHE A 209 -3.25 -4.90 -6.37
N GLN A 210 -3.72 -4.61 -7.58
CA GLN A 210 -3.96 -3.24 -8.04
C GLN A 210 -5.11 -2.59 -7.27
N GLU A 211 -6.20 -3.31 -6.98
CA GLU A 211 -7.28 -2.78 -6.14
C GLU A 211 -6.77 -2.36 -4.76
N SER A 212 -5.91 -3.18 -4.15
CA SER A 212 -5.26 -2.87 -2.88
C SER A 212 -4.33 -1.66 -3.00
N PHE A 213 -3.57 -1.54 -4.09
CA PHE A 213 -2.76 -0.36 -4.38
C PHE A 213 -3.60 0.90 -4.48
N PHE A 214 -4.57 0.96 -5.40
CA PHE A 214 -5.38 2.16 -5.65
C PHE A 214 -6.22 2.57 -4.44
N GLY A 215 -6.77 1.60 -3.69
CA GLY A 215 -7.49 1.87 -2.45
C GLY A 215 -6.61 2.59 -1.44
N ARG A 216 -5.36 2.14 -1.26
CA ARG A 216 -4.40 2.78 -0.35
C ARG A 216 -3.87 4.09 -0.89
N PHE A 217 -3.54 4.16 -2.17
CA PHE A 217 -3.08 5.37 -2.85
C PHE A 217 -4.07 6.51 -2.64
N LYS A 218 -5.37 6.25 -2.86
CA LYS A 218 -6.45 7.23 -2.70
C LYS A 218 -6.70 7.64 -1.25
N ASP A 219 -6.45 6.75 -0.28
CA ASP A 219 -6.49 7.08 1.15
C ASP A 219 -5.27 7.92 1.57
N GLU A 220 -4.08 7.55 1.09
CA GLU A 220 -2.78 8.15 1.40
C GLU A 220 -2.64 9.56 0.79
N ALA A 221 -3.10 9.76 -0.45
CA ALA A 221 -3.02 11.04 -1.15
C ALA A 221 -3.99 12.12 -0.61
N GLY A 222 -4.95 11.76 0.26
CA GLY A 222 -5.88 12.71 0.86
C GLY A 222 -6.84 13.40 -0.13
N ASP A 223 -7.27 14.63 0.20
CA ASP A 223 -8.12 15.41 -0.70
C ASP A 223 -7.28 16.07 -1.79
N LEU A 224 -7.42 15.56 -3.01
CA LEU A 224 -6.71 16.07 -4.19
C LEU A 224 -7.24 17.42 -4.67
N ASN A 225 -8.41 17.89 -4.21
CA ASN A 225 -8.91 19.23 -4.55
C ASN A 225 -8.25 20.35 -3.75
N ARG A 226 -7.34 20.02 -2.82
CA ARG A 226 -6.49 21.00 -2.14
C ARG A 226 -5.51 21.71 -3.10
N PHE A 227 -5.27 21.13 -4.27
CA PHE A 227 -4.38 21.70 -5.28
C PHE A 227 -5.12 22.65 -6.21
N GLU A 228 -4.44 23.73 -6.58
CA GLU A 228 -4.99 24.78 -7.44
C GLU A 228 -4.82 24.44 -8.92
N THR A 229 -3.73 23.74 -9.27
CA THR A 229 -3.37 23.45 -10.66
C THR A 229 -3.26 21.96 -10.94
N ILE A 230 -3.43 21.59 -12.21
CA ILE A 230 -3.17 20.22 -12.66
C ILE A 230 -1.70 19.82 -12.50
N GLY A 231 -0.76 20.76 -12.66
CA GLY A 231 0.67 20.48 -12.46
C GLY A 231 0.97 19.99 -11.05
N GLN A 232 0.42 20.66 -10.04
CA GLN A 232 0.53 20.25 -8.63
C GLN A 232 -0.11 18.88 -8.37
N LEU A 233 -1.26 18.59 -8.98
CA LEU A 233 -1.88 17.28 -8.88
C LEU A 233 -0.97 16.17 -9.46
N ILE A 234 -0.41 16.42 -10.63
CA ILE A 234 0.49 15.46 -11.30
C ILE A 234 1.74 15.23 -10.44
N GLU A 235 2.34 16.30 -9.92
CA GLU A 235 3.48 16.24 -9.00
C GLU A 235 3.15 15.40 -7.76
N GLU A 236 2.01 15.65 -7.10
CA GLU A 236 1.56 14.87 -5.95
C GLU A 236 1.41 13.38 -6.31
N ILE A 237 0.79 13.06 -7.44
CA ILE A 237 0.59 11.67 -7.86
C ILE A 237 1.94 10.96 -7.99
N TYR A 238 2.90 11.57 -8.69
CA TYR A 238 4.23 10.97 -8.84
C TYR A 238 5.00 10.92 -7.52
N SER A 239 4.84 11.93 -6.66
CA SER A 239 5.41 11.94 -5.30
C SER A 239 4.85 10.80 -4.45
N GLN A 240 3.55 10.53 -4.52
CA GLN A 240 2.91 9.41 -3.83
C GLN A 240 3.36 8.05 -4.37
N ILE A 241 3.60 7.93 -5.67
CA ILE A 241 4.15 6.71 -6.28
C ILE A 241 5.60 6.50 -5.84
N HIS A 242 6.40 7.57 -5.79
CA HIS A 242 7.75 7.54 -5.25
C HIS A 242 7.73 7.10 -3.79
N TYR A 243 6.92 7.75 -2.95
CA TYR A 243 6.73 7.40 -1.56
C TYR A 243 6.34 5.93 -1.39
N TYR A 244 5.37 5.43 -2.17
CA TYR A 244 4.95 4.03 -2.16
C TYR A 244 6.12 3.08 -2.43
N ASN A 245 6.96 3.38 -3.42
CA ASN A 245 8.05 2.51 -3.86
C ASN A 245 9.26 2.56 -2.92
N PHE A 246 9.65 3.74 -2.44
CA PHE A 246 10.96 3.95 -1.83
C PHE A 246 10.92 4.16 -0.31
N GLU A 247 9.80 4.62 0.24
CA GLU A 247 9.72 5.01 1.66
C GLU A 247 8.68 4.19 2.43
N ARG A 248 7.56 3.85 1.79
CA ARG A 248 6.42 3.23 2.45
C ARG A 248 6.65 1.74 2.67
N ILE A 249 6.60 1.32 3.94
CA ILE A 249 6.67 -0.11 4.31
C ILE A 249 5.47 -0.88 3.73
N HIS A 250 5.76 -1.84 2.86
CA HIS A 250 4.78 -2.83 2.41
C HIS A 250 4.65 -3.94 3.44
N THR A 251 3.47 -4.15 4.02
CA THR A 251 3.32 -5.06 5.18
C THR A 251 3.66 -6.52 4.88
N ALA A 252 3.50 -6.97 3.63
CA ALA A 252 3.90 -8.32 3.23
C ALA A 252 5.42 -8.47 3.09
N LEU A 253 6.12 -7.41 2.67
CA LEU A 253 7.57 -7.40 2.47
C LEU A 253 8.33 -6.98 3.73
N LYS A 254 7.64 -6.30 4.65
CA LYS A 254 8.18 -5.66 5.86
C LYS A 254 9.23 -4.57 5.58
N MET A 255 9.28 -4.07 4.35
CA MET A 255 10.18 -3.01 3.88
C MET A 255 9.55 -2.30 2.67
N PRO A 256 10.12 -1.19 2.18
CA PRO A 256 9.69 -0.57 0.93
C PRO A 256 9.91 -1.49 -0.29
N PRO A 257 9.02 -1.48 -1.30
CA PRO A 257 9.15 -2.28 -2.52
C PRO A 257 10.51 -2.17 -3.21
N ALA A 258 11.08 -0.96 -3.33
CA ALA A 258 12.36 -0.74 -3.98
C ALA A 258 13.53 -1.40 -3.23
N VAL A 259 13.50 -1.37 -1.89
CA VAL A 259 14.50 -2.05 -1.05
C VAL A 259 14.43 -3.56 -1.27
N TYR A 260 13.22 -4.12 -1.27
CA TYR A 260 13.04 -5.54 -1.56
C TYR A 260 13.50 -5.91 -2.98
N ALA A 261 13.18 -5.07 -3.98
CA ALA A 261 13.61 -5.26 -5.35
C ALA A 261 15.14 -5.26 -5.52
N GLN A 262 15.87 -4.52 -4.68
CA GLN A 262 17.33 -4.55 -4.67
C GLN A 262 17.88 -5.84 -4.05
N LEU A 263 17.32 -6.27 -2.91
CA LEU A 263 17.76 -7.48 -2.19
C LEU A 263 17.59 -8.77 -3.00
N VAL A 264 16.63 -8.82 -3.93
CA VAL A 264 16.36 -10.01 -4.77
C VAL A 264 17.10 -9.98 -6.11
N LYS A 265 17.83 -8.90 -6.42
CA LYS A 265 18.72 -8.82 -7.58
C LYS A 265 20.12 -9.35 -7.27
N GLU A 266 20.51 -9.33 -6.00
CA GLU A 266 21.74 -9.90 -5.44
C GLU A 266 21.57 -11.41 -5.19
#